data_AF-A0A0M3J4U5-F1
#
_entry.id   AF-A0A0M3J4U5-F1
#
_cell.length_a   1.000
_cell.length_b   1.000
_cell.length_c   1.000
_cell.angle_alpha   90.00
_cell.angle_beta   90.00
_cell.angle_gamma   90.00
#
_symmetry.space_group_name_H-M   'P 1'
#
loop_
_entity.id
_entity.type
_entity.pdbx_description
1 polymer ?
#
loop_
_entity_poly.entity_id
_entity_poly.type
_entity_poly.pdbx_seq_one_letter_code
_entity_poly.pdbx_strand_id
1 'polypeptide(L)'
;MFKKKPEKETESEEENDKRRVINPMCFVMNPTGNTTVATMERDMLKASKGRIQYAIRHDMPPNWRSRLSLVTTFDGTFYWHTPARVDVKILNFYESYTKDPKYRSVVKTYCCDGSFRTCLTTRGVRVVELDSEIPNLKMYIFQPTKEEFTSKFMKKLKSEHVQHFIDELPFESEQHKVTIPQFVIVSPLSLRSVFDQPFSLFGWFAPFPKAYRIFSPQKAQFSKIIGKPEYLGATYTFPLNDHYHKTKFS
;
A
#
# COMPACT_ATOMS: atom_id res chain seq x y z
N MET A 1 32.22 -45.05 -28.10
CA MET A 1 30.82 -44.98 -27.60
C MET A 1 30.71 -43.78 -26.66
N PHE A 2 30.37 -42.60 -27.19
CA PHE A 2 30.26 -41.37 -26.39
C PHE A 2 28.86 -41.28 -25.79
N LYS A 3 28.76 -41.22 -24.45
CA LYS A 3 27.49 -40.99 -23.75
C LYS A 3 27.05 -39.54 -23.95
N LYS A 4 25.85 -39.35 -24.51
CA LYS A 4 25.15 -38.05 -24.55
C LYS A 4 24.93 -37.56 -23.11
N LYS A 5 25.28 -36.28 -22.86
CA LYS A 5 24.82 -35.54 -21.67
C LYS A 5 23.29 -35.39 -21.73
N PRO A 6 22.57 -35.45 -20.60
CA PRO A 6 21.16 -35.13 -20.59
C PRO A 6 20.99 -33.62 -20.82
N GLU A 7 20.10 -33.29 -21.75
CA GLU A 7 19.66 -31.92 -22.03
C GLU A 7 18.97 -31.37 -20.77
N LYS A 8 19.38 -30.18 -20.35
CA LYS A 8 18.70 -29.41 -19.31
C LYS A 8 17.37 -28.95 -19.91
N GLU A 9 16.27 -29.49 -19.42
CA GLU A 9 14.93 -28.96 -19.69
C GLU A 9 14.91 -27.48 -19.32
N THR A 10 14.64 -26.65 -20.31
CA THR A 10 14.46 -25.20 -20.15
C THR A 10 13.14 -25.00 -19.41
N GLU A 11 13.22 -24.79 -18.09
CA GLU A 11 12.06 -24.45 -17.26
C GLU A 11 11.36 -23.19 -17.84
N SER A 12 10.03 -23.28 -17.99
CA SER A 12 9.22 -22.22 -18.57
C SER A 12 9.26 -20.93 -17.74
N GLU A 13 9.20 -19.75 -18.39
CA GLU A 13 9.24 -18.45 -17.73
C GLU A 13 8.16 -18.27 -16.65
N GLU A 14 6.99 -18.91 -16.80
CA GLU A 14 5.92 -18.90 -15.78
C GLU A 14 6.31 -19.61 -14.48
N GLU A 15 7.05 -20.71 -14.54
CA GLU A 15 7.57 -21.40 -13.35
C GLU A 15 8.65 -20.56 -12.66
N ASN A 16 9.45 -19.85 -13.45
CA ASN A 16 10.49 -18.95 -12.98
C ASN A 16 9.90 -17.71 -12.28
N ASP A 17 8.79 -17.17 -12.79
CA ASP A 17 8.08 -16.04 -12.16
C ASP A 17 7.30 -16.45 -10.90
N LYS A 18 6.76 -17.68 -10.83
CA LYS A 18 6.18 -18.22 -9.59
C LYS A 18 7.25 -18.40 -8.49
N ARG A 19 8.47 -18.81 -8.85
CA ARG A 19 9.62 -18.89 -7.93
C ARG A 19 10.05 -17.52 -7.38
N ARG A 20 9.74 -16.40 -8.05
CA ARG A 20 10.11 -15.05 -7.57
C ARG A 20 9.24 -14.53 -6.42
N VAL A 21 8.06 -15.12 -6.18
CA VAL A 21 7.12 -14.62 -5.16
C VAL A 21 7.39 -15.22 -3.77
N ILE A 22 8.00 -16.41 -3.70
CA ILE A 22 8.32 -17.10 -2.44
C ILE A 22 9.82 -17.40 -2.40
N ASN A 23 10.55 -16.65 -1.56
CA ASN A 23 11.98 -16.84 -1.40
C ASN A 23 12.28 -17.66 -0.12
N PRO A 24 12.93 -18.83 -0.22
CA PRO A 24 13.36 -19.58 0.95
C PRO A 24 14.43 -18.80 1.70
N MET A 25 14.24 -18.62 3.01
CA MET A 25 15.12 -17.83 3.87
C MET A 25 15.46 -18.62 5.14
N CYS A 26 16.73 -18.59 5.56
CA CYS A 26 17.15 -19.22 6.81
C CYS A 26 17.05 -18.21 7.97
N PHE A 27 15.93 -18.25 8.70
CA PHE A 27 15.75 -17.41 9.90
C PHE A 27 16.62 -17.88 11.07
N VAL A 28 16.84 -19.20 11.21
CA VAL A 28 17.49 -19.83 12.39
C VAL A 28 18.91 -19.31 12.62
N MET A 29 19.66 -19.04 11.55
CA MET A 29 21.05 -18.55 11.63
C MET A 29 21.14 -17.03 11.84
N ASN A 30 20.03 -16.35 12.11
CA ASN A 30 19.96 -14.90 12.22
C ASN A 30 19.26 -14.44 13.51
N PRO A 31 19.99 -14.34 14.63
CA PRO A 31 19.40 -14.04 15.93
C PRO A 31 18.79 -12.63 15.99
N THR A 32 19.37 -11.65 15.28
CA THR A 32 18.90 -10.25 15.28
C THR A 32 17.97 -9.92 14.11
N GLY A 33 17.95 -10.74 13.05
CA GLY A 33 17.14 -10.50 11.86
C GLY A 33 17.83 -9.63 10.80
N ASN A 34 18.96 -8.98 11.10
CA ASN A 34 19.60 -8.00 10.22
C ASN A 34 19.99 -8.53 8.84
N THR A 35 20.65 -9.70 8.77
CA THR A 35 21.09 -10.29 7.49
C THR A 35 19.91 -10.66 6.59
N THR A 36 18.85 -11.21 7.18
CA THR A 36 17.59 -11.55 6.52
C THR A 36 16.89 -10.31 6.00
N VAL A 37 16.80 -9.25 6.80
CA VAL A 37 16.27 -7.95 6.37
C VAL A 37 17.08 -7.40 5.20
N ALA A 38 18.41 -7.40 5.28
CA ALA A 38 19.27 -6.90 4.21
C ALA A 38 19.05 -7.65 2.88
N THR A 39 18.84 -8.97 2.94
CA THR A 39 18.51 -9.77 1.75
C THR A 39 17.11 -9.42 1.22
N MET A 40 16.10 -9.38 2.08
CA MET A 40 14.73 -9.00 1.67
C MET A 40 14.69 -7.60 1.05
N GLU A 41 15.36 -6.62 1.65
CA GLU A 41 15.46 -5.25 1.14
C GLU A 41 16.19 -5.18 -0.20
N ARG A 42 17.25 -5.99 -0.39
CA ARG A 42 17.94 -6.08 -1.67
C ARG A 42 17.04 -6.65 -2.76
N ASP A 43 16.27 -7.68 -2.45
CA ASP A 43 15.31 -8.28 -3.37
C ASP A 43 14.22 -7.27 -3.75
N MET A 44 13.70 -6.53 -2.76
CA MET A 44 12.71 -5.48 -3.00
C MET A 44 13.28 -4.32 -3.82
N LEU A 45 14.52 -3.91 -3.56
CA LEU A 45 15.21 -2.87 -4.32
C LEU A 45 15.36 -3.29 -5.78
N LYS A 46 15.74 -4.54 -6.02
CA LYS A 46 15.87 -5.11 -7.36
C LYS A 46 14.51 -5.19 -8.06
N ALA A 47 13.48 -5.71 -7.38
CA ALA A 47 12.13 -5.85 -7.91
C ALA A 47 11.50 -4.49 -8.25
N SER A 48 11.77 -3.47 -7.45
CA SER A 48 11.29 -2.09 -7.66
C SER A 48 12.21 -1.24 -8.53
N LYS A 49 13.22 -1.83 -9.20
CA LYS A 49 14.20 -1.12 -10.04
C LYS A 49 14.84 0.10 -9.35
N GLY A 50 15.18 -0.04 -8.07
CA GLY A 50 15.83 1.02 -7.29
C GLY A 50 14.88 1.92 -6.49
N ARG A 51 13.56 1.81 -6.65
CA ARG A 51 12.62 2.86 -6.22
C ARG A 51 12.13 2.73 -4.77
N ILE A 52 12.14 1.51 -4.24
CA ILE A 52 11.68 1.21 -2.88
C ILE A 52 12.84 0.60 -2.08
N GLN A 53 13.06 1.16 -0.90
CA GLN A 53 13.98 0.69 0.13
C GLN A 53 13.33 0.83 1.49
N TYR A 54 13.76 0.06 2.49
CA TYR A 54 13.29 0.14 3.87
C TYR A 54 11.78 -0.09 3.98
N ALA A 55 11.31 -1.20 3.41
CA ALA A 55 9.94 -1.69 3.56
C ALA A 55 9.72 -2.39 4.90
N ILE A 56 10.76 -3.01 5.44
CA ILE A 56 10.77 -3.69 6.73
C ILE A 56 11.23 -2.71 7.80
N ARG A 57 10.49 -2.66 8.92
CA ARG A 57 10.88 -1.80 10.04
C ARG A 57 12.09 -2.38 10.77
N HIS A 58 13.09 -1.54 11.02
CA HIS A 58 14.31 -1.94 11.73
C HIS A 58 14.11 -2.31 13.20
N ASP A 59 13.05 -1.80 13.84
CA ASP A 59 12.73 -2.07 15.24
C ASP A 59 11.99 -3.40 15.45
N MET A 60 11.40 -3.96 14.39
CA MET A 60 10.73 -5.27 14.43
C MET A 60 11.13 -6.16 13.24
N PRO A 61 12.42 -6.52 13.12
CA PRO A 61 12.88 -7.37 12.04
C PRO A 61 12.42 -8.83 12.26
N PRO A 62 12.17 -9.60 11.18
CA PRO A 62 12.00 -11.03 11.30
C PRO A 62 13.33 -11.65 11.79
N ASN A 63 13.27 -12.47 12.83
CA ASN A 63 14.42 -13.05 13.52
C ASN A 63 14.34 -14.58 13.55
N TRP A 64 15.21 -15.25 14.32
CA TRP A 64 15.25 -16.70 14.43
C TRP A 64 13.94 -17.39 14.84
N ARG A 65 13.00 -16.67 15.45
CA ARG A 65 11.66 -17.17 15.78
C ARG A 65 10.67 -17.04 14.63
N SER A 66 10.98 -16.24 13.62
CA SER A 66 10.16 -16.08 12.42
C SER A 66 10.14 -17.38 11.62
N ARG A 67 9.00 -17.64 10.99
CA ARG A 67 8.72 -18.85 10.20
C ARG A 67 8.24 -18.50 8.81
N LEU A 68 7.40 -17.48 8.71
CA LEU A 68 6.94 -16.90 7.45
C LEU A 68 6.91 -15.38 7.60
N SER A 69 7.23 -14.63 6.55
CA SER A 69 7.09 -13.18 6.52
C SER A 69 6.65 -12.76 5.13
N LEU A 70 5.70 -11.82 5.08
CA LEU A 70 5.20 -11.28 3.83
C LEU A 70 5.65 -9.83 3.69
N VAL A 71 6.21 -9.48 2.55
CA VAL A 71 6.57 -8.11 2.21
C VAL A 71 5.83 -7.76 0.94
N THR A 72 5.13 -6.63 0.96
CA THR A 72 4.43 -6.08 -0.20
C THR A 72 4.83 -4.64 -0.35
N THR A 73 5.03 -4.21 -1.58
CA THR A 73 5.38 -2.82 -1.84
C THR A 73 4.64 -2.30 -3.05
N PHE A 74 4.21 -1.06 -2.99
CA PHE A 74 3.57 -0.36 -4.07
C PHE A 74 4.34 0.93 -4.37
N ASP A 75 4.78 1.11 -5.60
CA ASP A 75 5.36 2.36 -6.11
C ASP A 75 4.47 2.85 -7.24
N GLY A 76 3.84 4.00 -7.02
CA GLY A 76 2.97 4.65 -7.99
C GLY A 76 3.43 6.07 -8.24
N THR A 77 3.48 6.47 -9.51
CA THR A 77 3.63 7.87 -9.93
C THR A 77 2.47 8.21 -10.82
N PHE A 78 1.74 9.28 -10.51
CA PHE A 78 0.63 9.73 -11.34
C PHE A 78 1.11 10.80 -12.32
N TYR A 79 1.15 10.43 -13.61
CA TYR A 79 1.42 11.36 -14.69
C TYR A 79 0.12 12.05 -15.07
N TRP A 80 -0.05 13.30 -14.64
CA TRP A 80 -1.26 14.08 -14.85
C TRP A 80 -1.34 14.58 -16.30
N HIS A 81 -2.38 14.18 -17.02
CA HIS A 81 -2.73 14.77 -18.32
C HIS A 81 -3.51 16.07 -18.09
N THR A 82 -2.82 17.19 -18.22
CA THR A 82 -3.37 18.49 -17.82
C THR A 82 -4.18 19.12 -18.96
N PRO A 83 -5.40 19.62 -18.71
CA PRO A 83 -6.23 20.25 -19.74
C PRO A 83 -5.69 21.63 -20.19
N ALA A 84 -4.77 22.21 -19.42
CA ALA A 84 -4.15 23.51 -19.70
C ALA A 84 -2.75 23.58 -19.08
N ARG A 85 -2.05 24.70 -19.33
CA ARG A 85 -0.73 24.97 -18.74
C ARG A 85 -0.78 24.91 -17.22
N VAL A 86 0.21 24.24 -16.62
CA VAL A 86 0.41 24.18 -15.17
C VAL A 86 1.44 25.20 -14.73
N ASP A 87 1.07 26.05 -13.77
CA ASP A 87 1.98 26.93 -13.07
C ASP A 87 2.35 26.35 -11.70
N VAL A 88 3.60 26.56 -11.28
CA VAL A 88 4.04 26.23 -9.91
C VAL A 88 4.01 27.48 -9.06
N LYS A 89 3.24 27.45 -7.96
CA LYS A 89 3.12 28.56 -7.00
C LYS A 89 3.44 28.07 -5.59
N ILE A 90 3.93 28.99 -4.76
CA ILE A 90 4.14 28.75 -3.33
C ILE A 90 2.90 29.27 -2.61
N LEU A 91 2.18 28.38 -1.93
CA LEU A 91 0.91 28.69 -1.26
C LEU A 91 0.91 28.17 0.17
N ASN A 92 0.02 28.73 0.99
CA ASN A 92 -0.23 28.24 2.34
C ASN A 92 -1.08 26.97 2.28
N PHE A 93 -0.64 25.94 3.00
CA PHE A 93 -1.39 24.71 3.26
C PHE A 93 -1.73 24.63 4.74
N TYR A 94 -2.99 24.34 5.05
CA TYR A 94 -3.47 24.25 6.42
C TYR A 94 -3.82 22.79 6.71
N GLU A 95 -3.33 22.26 7.82
CA GLU A 95 -3.61 20.89 8.26
C GLU A 95 -5.09 20.66 8.61
N SER A 96 -5.79 21.74 8.97
CA SER A 96 -7.21 21.73 9.32
C SER A 96 -8.03 22.76 8.53
N TYR A 97 -9.35 22.52 8.45
CA TYR A 97 -10.30 23.44 7.83
C TYR A 97 -10.49 24.75 8.61
N THR A 98 -10.11 24.77 9.89
CA THR A 98 -10.16 25.97 10.74
C THR A 98 -9.13 27.03 10.34
N LYS A 99 -8.18 26.68 9.46
CA LYS A 99 -7.12 27.57 8.95
C LYS A 99 -6.33 28.26 10.05
N ASP A 100 -6.13 27.56 11.17
CA ASP A 100 -5.35 28.07 12.29
C ASP A 100 -3.91 28.34 11.81
N PRO A 101 -3.41 29.60 11.93
CA PRO A 101 -2.07 29.97 11.52
C PRO A 101 -0.95 29.13 12.14
N LYS A 102 -1.18 28.53 13.32
CA LYS A 102 -0.22 27.68 14.03
C LYS A 102 0.09 26.37 13.30
N TYR A 103 -0.88 25.83 12.54
CA TYR A 103 -0.75 24.58 11.79
C TYR A 103 -0.58 24.83 10.28
N ARG A 104 -0.11 26.03 9.92
CA ARG A 104 0.11 26.45 8.54
C ARG A 104 1.51 26.05 8.08
N SER A 105 1.56 25.35 6.96
CA SER A 105 2.78 25.09 6.20
C SER A 105 2.79 25.92 4.91
N VAL A 106 3.99 26.14 4.36
CA VAL A 106 4.18 26.79 3.05
C VAL A 106 4.67 25.73 2.08
N VAL A 107 3.91 25.47 1.02
CA VAL A 107 4.18 24.35 0.09
C VAL A 107 4.18 24.81 -1.37
N LYS A 108 4.99 24.13 -2.19
CA LYS A 108 4.90 24.24 -3.64
C LYS A 108 3.64 23.54 -4.13
N THR A 109 2.97 24.15 -5.08
CA THR A 109 1.64 23.74 -5.52
C THR A 109 1.53 23.88 -7.02
N TYR A 110 0.99 22.86 -7.67
CA TYR A 110 0.59 22.91 -9.08
C TYR A 110 -0.76 23.62 -9.19
N CYS A 111 -0.84 24.60 -10.08
CA CYS A 111 -2.05 25.35 -10.39
C CYS A 111 -2.36 25.17 -11.87
N CYS A 112 -3.56 24.68 -12.20
CA CYS A 112 -4.03 24.54 -13.57
C CYS A 112 -5.41 25.18 -13.69
N ASP A 113 -5.60 26.02 -14.70
CA ASP A 113 -6.88 26.65 -15.03
C ASP A 113 -7.36 26.07 -16.36
N GLY A 114 -8.32 25.14 -16.30
CA GLY A 114 -8.72 24.35 -17.45
C GLY A 114 -10.07 23.68 -17.24
N SER A 115 -10.48 22.84 -18.20
CA SER A 115 -11.75 22.12 -18.12
C SER A 115 -11.59 20.87 -17.25
N PHE A 116 -12.37 20.78 -16.17
CA PHE A 116 -12.35 19.67 -15.22
C PHE A 116 -13.76 19.17 -14.92
N ARG A 117 -13.91 17.86 -14.71
CA ARG A 117 -15.10 17.28 -14.09
C ARG A 117 -14.96 17.40 -12.57
N THR A 118 -15.78 18.24 -11.96
CA THR A 118 -15.77 18.47 -10.52
C THR A 118 -17.17 18.80 -10.03
N CYS A 119 -17.50 18.41 -8.80
CA CYS A 119 -18.73 18.81 -8.15
C CYS A 119 -18.55 18.95 -6.64
N LEU A 120 -19.49 19.64 -5.99
CA LEU A 120 -19.72 19.50 -4.56
C LEU A 120 -20.87 18.52 -4.38
N THR A 121 -20.57 17.31 -3.91
CA THR A 121 -21.59 16.26 -3.69
C THR A 121 -22.63 16.72 -2.67
N THR A 122 -23.80 16.09 -2.71
CA THR A 122 -24.88 16.26 -1.73
C THR A 122 -24.43 16.07 -0.28
N ARG A 123 -23.40 15.24 -0.06
CA ARG A 123 -22.78 14.98 1.25
C ARG A 123 -21.70 15.98 1.65
N GLY A 124 -21.49 17.03 0.86
CA GLY A 124 -20.53 18.09 1.15
C GLY A 124 -19.07 17.67 0.94
N VAL A 125 -18.81 16.68 0.09
CA VAL A 125 -17.47 16.32 -0.36
C VAL A 125 -17.26 16.91 -1.75
N ARG A 126 -16.24 17.75 -1.91
CA ARG A 126 -15.79 18.21 -3.22
C ARG A 126 -14.98 17.09 -3.88
N VAL A 127 -15.29 16.80 -5.14
CA VAL A 127 -14.63 15.77 -5.93
C VAL A 127 -14.08 16.40 -7.18
N VAL A 128 -12.83 16.09 -7.51
CA VAL A 128 -12.19 16.49 -8.77
C VAL A 128 -11.64 15.24 -9.45
N GLU A 129 -12.01 15.02 -10.71
CA GLU A 129 -11.42 13.98 -11.57
C GLU A 129 -10.21 14.55 -12.33
N LEU A 130 -9.10 13.82 -12.29
CA LEU A 130 -7.88 14.13 -13.03
C LEU A 130 -7.54 12.97 -13.95
N ASP A 131 -7.39 13.26 -15.23
CA ASP A 131 -6.96 12.27 -16.21
C ASP A 131 -5.46 12.01 -16.13
N SER A 132 -5.06 10.75 -16.32
CA SER A 132 -3.65 10.40 -16.46
C SER A 132 -3.22 10.46 -17.93
N GLU A 133 -1.93 10.66 -18.16
CA GLU A 133 -1.33 10.38 -19.48
C GLU A 133 -1.45 8.89 -19.85
N ILE A 134 -1.60 8.01 -18.85
CA ILE A 134 -1.87 6.59 -19.08
C ILE A 134 -3.37 6.42 -19.39
N PRO A 135 -3.74 5.85 -20.55
CA PRO A 135 -5.14 5.66 -20.92
C PRO A 135 -5.93 4.87 -19.87
N ASN A 136 -7.17 5.30 -19.62
CA ASN A 136 -8.10 4.70 -18.66
C ASN A 136 -7.66 4.72 -17.18
N LEU A 137 -6.57 5.42 -16.86
CA LEU A 137 -6.18 5.67 -15.48
C LEU A 137 -6.61 7.09 -15.07
N LYS A 138 -7.31 7.19 -13.94
CA LYS A 138 -7.76 8.45 -13.38
C LYS A 138 -7.40 8.56 -11.91
N MET A 139 -7.21 9.79 -11.46
CA MET A 139 -7.12 10.12 -10.05
C MET A 139 -8.34 10.93 -9.64
N TYR A 140 -8.95 10.56 -8.52
CA TYR A 140 -10.02 11.34 -7.90
C TYR A 140 -9.51 11.97 -6.61
N ILE A 141 -9.65 13.28 -6.50
CA ILE A 141 -9.33 14.01 -5.28
C ILE A 141 -10.63 14.29 -4.53
N PHE A 142 -10.70 13.80 -3.29
CA PHE A 142 -11.84 14.00 -2.40
C PHE A 142 -11.47 15.00 -1.30
N GLN A 143 -12.21 16.09 -1.21
CA GLN A 143 -12.05 17.11 -0.17
C GLN A 143 -13.39 17.29 0.56
N PRO A 144 -13.57 16.68 1.75
CA PRO A 144 -14.69 17.03 2.61
C PRO A 144 -14.71 18.55 2.89
N THR A 145 -15.89 19.15 2.96
CA THR A 145 -16.02 20.61 3.18
C THR A 145 -16.79 20.95 4.47
N LYS A 146 -17.61 20.03 4.97
CA LYS A 146 -18.46 20.20 6.15
C LYS A 146 -17.96 19.45 7.39
N GLU A 147 -17.14 18.42 7.20
CA GLU A 147 -16.59 17.60 8.28
C GLU A 147 -15.06 17.60 8.18
N GLU A 148 -14.39 17.63 9.32
CA GLU A 148 -12.94 17.45 9.36
C GLU A 148 -12.57 16.04 8.89
N PHE A 149 -11.47 15.94 8.13
CA PHE A 149 -10.91 14.69 7.66
C PHE A 149 -10.29 13.93 8.85
N THR A 150 -11.15 13.26 9.61
CA THR A 150 -10.80 12.58 10.86
C THR A 150 -10.78 11.07 10.70
N SER A 151 -10.15 10.39 11.66
CA SER A 151 -10.24 8.92 11.76
C SER A 151 -11.68 8.42 11.87
N LYS A 152 -12.60 9.22 12.42
CA LYS A 152 -14.04 8.90 12.49
C LYS A 152 -14.69 8.94 11.11
N PHE A 153 -14.36 9.94 10.28
CA PHE A 153 -14.82 10.01 8.89
C PHE A 153 -14.33 8.80 8.10
N MET A 154 -13.02 8.51 8.16
CA MET A 154 -12.42 7.40 7.42
C MET A 154 -12.99 6.03 7.80
N LYS A 155 -13.33 5.81 9.09
CA LYS A 155 -13.96 4.56 9.54
C LYS A 155 -15.36 4.32 8.96
N LYS A 156 -16.08 5.36 8.57
CA LYS A 156 -17.42 5.26 7.99
C LYS A 156 -17.39 5.15 6.46
N LEU A 157 -16.28 5.52 5.84
CA LEU A 157 -16.12 5.49 4.40
C LEU A 157 -16.09 4.04 3.91
N LYS A 158 -16.82 3.77 2.83
CA LYS A 158 -16.93 2.45 2.18
C LYS A 158 -16.81 2.64 0.66
N SER A 159 -16.56 1.56 -0.06
CA SER A 159 -16.52 1.55 -1.53
C SER A 159 -17.75 2.20 -2.16
N GLU A 160 -18.94 1.89 -1.65
CA GLU A 160 -20.21 2.42 -2.20
C GLU A 160 -20.29 3.94 -2.04
N HIS A 161 -19.76 4.48 -0.93
CA HIS A 161 -19.72 5.93 -0.72
C HIS A 161 -18.77 6.62 -1.69
N VAL A 162 -17.60 6.03 -1.94
CA VAL A 162 -16.62 6.56 -2.90
C VAL A 162 -17.19 6.52 -4.30
N GLN A 163 -17.85 5.42 -4.68
CA GLN A 163 -18.50 5.29 -5.98
C GLN A 163 -19.61 6.32 -6.15
N HIS A 164 -20.48 6.50 -5.15
CA HIS A 164 -21.53 7.52 -5.17
C HIS A 164 -20.98 8.94 -5.39
N PHE A 165 -19.84 9.27 -4.78
CA PHE A 165 -19.19 10.57 -4.99
C PHE A 165 -18.69 10.75 -6.43
N ILE A 166 -18.21 9.68 -7.06
CA ILE A 166 -17.78 9.67 -8.46
C ILE A 166 -18.99 9.77 -9.40
N ASP A 167 -20.08 9.07 -9.09
CA ASP A 167 -21.30 9.05 -9.90
C ASP A 167 -22.03 10.41 -9.91
N GLU A 168 -21.84 11.24 -8.88
CA GLU A 168 -22.33 12.62 -8.82
C GLU A 168 -21.52 13.61 -9.66
N LEU A 169 -20.40 13.20 -10.28
CA LEU A 169 -19.66 14.08 -11.18
C LEU A 169 -20.48 14.39 -12.44
N PRO A 170 -20.49 15.65 -12.92
CA PRO A 170 -21.20 16.00 -14.15
C PRO A 170 -20.66 15.20 -15.33
N PHE A 171 -21.47 15.00 -16.36
CA PHE A 171 -21.02 14.35 -17.59
C PHE A 171 -20.00 15.24 -18.33
N GLU A 172 -20.30 16.53 -18.45
CA GLU A 172 -19.44 17.51 -19.11
C GLU A 172 -18.44 18.14 -18.12
N SER A 173 -17.29 18.55 -18.65
CA SER A 173 -16.27 19.26 -17.89
C SER A 173 -16.47 20.78 -17.97
N GLU A 174 -16.22 21.48 -16.87
CA GLU A 174 -16.40 22.93 -16.76
C GLU A 174 -15.07 23.63 -16.46
N GLN A 175 -14.99 24.93 -16.77
CA GLN A 175 -13.78 25.72 -16.51
C GLN A 175 -13.57 25.91 -15.01
N HIS A 176 -12.48 25.34 -14.49
CA HIS A 176 -12.11 25.46 -13.09
C HIS A 176 -10.61 25.63 -12.90
N LYS A 177 -10.28 26.31 -11.81
CA LYS A 177 -8.91 26.39 -11.32
C LYS A 177 -8.68 25.34 -10.24
N VAL A 178 -7.87 24.33 -10.56
CA VAL A 178 -7.46 23.26 -9.66
C VAL A 178 -6.07 23.56 -9.10
N THR A 179 -5.89 23.32 -7.81
CA THR A 179 -4.67 23.64 -7.06
C THR A 179 -4.30 22.46 -6.18
N ILE A 180 -3.17 21.80 -6.47
CA ILE A 180 -2.77 20.54 -5.84
C ILE A 180 -1.35 20.68 -5.27
N PRO A 181 -1.14 20.42 -3.97
CA PRO A 181 0.20 20.50 -3.40
C PRO A 181 1.14 19.49 -4.05
N GLN A 182 2.42 19.85 -4.18
CA GLN A 182 3.47 18.89 -4.51
C GLN A 182 3.78 18.09 -3.26
N PHE A 183 3.60 16.78 -3.32
CA PHE A 183 3.88 15.90 -2.19
C PHE A 183 4.41 14.56 -2.66
N VAL A 184 5.10 13.88 -1.73
CA VAL A 184 5.45 12.47 -1.85
C VAL A 184 4.97 11.80 -0.57
N ILE A 185 4.14 10.78 -0.71
CA ILE A 185 3.68 9.98 0.43
C ILE A 185 4.52 8.72 0.50
N VAL A 186 5.17 8.50 1.63
CA VAL A 186 5.89 7.26 1.94
C VAL A 186 5.30 6.69 3.22
N SER A 187 4.64 5.54 3.12
CA SER A 187 3.94 4.91 4.24
C SER A 187 4.40 3.46 4.42
N PRO A 188 5.38 3.20 5.30
CA PRO A 188 5.71 1.86 5.75
C PRO A 188 4.81 1.47 6.93
N LEU A 189 4.20 0.29 6.86
CA LEU A 189 3.22 -0.23 7.82
C LEU A 189 3.48 -1.70 8.13
N SER A 190 3.27 -2.08 9.40
CA SER A 190 3.13 -3.48 9.82
C SER A 190 1.64 -3.78 9.92
N LEU A 191 1.16 -4.65 9.04
CA LEU A 191 -0.26 -4.99 8.96
C LEU A 191 -0.66 -5.99 10.05
N ARG A 192 0.29 -6.66 10.71
CA ARG A 192 -0.01 -7.49 11.88
C ARG A 192 -0.77 -6.71 12.97
N SER A 193 -0.34 -5.48 13.28
CA SER A 193 -1.00 -4.65 14.30
C SER A 193 -2.49 -4.36 14.02
N VAL A 194 -2.86 -4.38 12.74
CA VAL A 194 -4.23 -4.14 12.26
C VAL A 194 -5.07 -5.42 12.29
N PHE A 195 -4.47 -6.56 11.90
CA PHE A 195 -5.19 -7.82 11.66
C PHE A 195 -5.11 -8.84 12.82
N ASP A 196 -4.10 -8.76 13.69
CA ASP A 196 -3.84 -9.66 14.82
C ASP A 196 -4.64 -9.23 16.07
N GLN A 197 -5.96 -9.09 15.90
CA GLN A 197 -6.88 -8.70 16.97
C GLN A 197 -7.91 -9.82 17.23
N PRO A 198 -7.59 -10.80 18.09
CA PRO A 198 -8.46 -11.95 18.36
C PRO A 198 -9.72 -11.58 19.14
N PHE A 199 -9.66 -10.58 20.01
CA PHE A 199 -10.78 -10.13 20.86
C PHE A 199 -10.86 -8.60 20.87
N SER A 200 -11.95 -8.05 20.33
CA SER A 200 -12.32 -6.65 20.60
C SER A 200 -13.11 -6.64 21.90
N LEU A 201 -12.43 -6.54 23.05
CA LEU A 201 -13.06 -6.62 24.38
C LEU A 201 -14.12 -5.52 24.62
N PHE A 202 -14.17 -4.52 23.74
CA PHE A 202 -15.13 -3.41 23.78
C PHE A 202 -15.73 -3.10 22.41
N GLY A 203 -16.29 -4.08 21.68
CA GLY A 203 -17.14 -3.80 20.50
C GLY A 203 -16.53 -2.93 19.38
N TRP A 204 -15.22 -2.66 19.42
CA TRP A 204 -14.52 -1.89 18.41
C TRP A 204 -14.39 -2.77 17.19
N PHE A 205 -15.35 -2.62 16.27
CA PHE A 205 -15.24 -3.14 14.92
C PHE A 205 -14.01 -2.49 14.28
N ALA A 206 -12.87 -3.18 14.32
CA ALA A 206 -11.79 -2.87 13.41
C ALA A 206 -12.40 -2.90 11.99
N PRO A 207 -12.21 -1.87 11.16
CA PRO A 207 -12.83 -1.78 9.84
C PRO A 207 -12.30 -2.84 8.85
N PHE A 208 -11.37 -3.68 9.30
CA PHE A 208 -10.68 -4.69 8.52
C PHE A 208 -11.08 -6.11 8.97
N PRO A 209 -11.15 -7.07 8.03
CA PRO A 209 -11.48 -8.45 8.35
C PRO A 209 -10.49 -9.02 9.38
N LYS A 210 -11.00 -9.70 10.41
CA LYS A 210 -10.16 -10.33 11.44
C LYS A 210 -9.41 -11.52 10.84
N ALA A 211 -8.16 -11.31 10.47
CA ALA A 211 -7.28 -12.36 9.94
C ALA A 211 -6.33 -12.96 11.00
N TYR A 212 -6.57 -12.72 12.29
CA TYR A 212 -5.69 -13.12 13.41
C TYR A 212 -5.20 -14.58 13.37
N ARG A 213 -5.99 -15.51 12.81
CA ARG A 213 -5.62 -16.93 12.70
C ARG A 213 -4.30 -17.15 11.97
N ILE A 214 -3.96 -16.30 10.98
CA ILE A 214 -2.73 -16.44 10.21
C ILE A 214 -1.48 -16.08 11.03
N PHE A 215 -1.62 -15.27 12.07
CA PHE A 215 -0.53 -14.88 12.99
C PHE A 215 -0.43 -15.80 14.21
N SER A 216 -1.43 -16.66 14.44
CA SER A 216 -1.51 -17.51 15.63
C SER A 216 -0.61 -18.75 15.53
N PRO A 217 0.30 -18.97 16.50
CA PRO A 217 1.12 -20.19 16.57
C PRO A 217 0.32 -21.48 16.77
N GLN A 218 -0.96 -21.42 17.13
CA GLN A 218 -1.80 -22.61 17.29
C GLN A 218 -2.78 -22.82 16.13
N LYS A 219 -3.13 -21.74 15.41
CA LYS A 219 -4.23 -21.76 14.44
C LYS A 219 -3.79 -21.51 13.00
N ALA A 220 -2.55 -21.07 12.76
CA ALA A 220 -2.06 -20.78 11.42
C ALA A 220 -1.90 -22.07 10.60
N GLN A 221 -2.42 -22.05 9.37
CA GLN A 221 -2.39 -23.19 8.46
C GLN A 221 -1.83 -22.74 7.10
N PHE A 222 -0.54 -23.00 6.89
CA PHE A 222 0.19 -22.69 5.66
C PHE A 222 0.81 -23.92 5.01
N SER A 223 0.24 -25.11 5.23
CA SER A 223 0.75 -26.39 4.71
C SER A 223 0.82 -26.45 3.18
N LYS A 224 0.02 -25.66 2.47
CA LYS A 224 0.11 -25.52 1.01
C LYS A 224 1.34 -24.73 0.54
N ILE A 225 1.89 -23.86 1.39
CA ILE A 225 3.06 -23.01 1.07
C ILE A 225 4.34 -23.69 1.52
N ILE A 226 4.34 -24.26 2.73
CA ILE A 226 5.54 -24.76 3.41
C ILE A 226 5.68 -26.29 3.27
N GLY A 227 4.66 -26.95 2.70
CA GLY A 227 4.55 -28.40 2.69
C GLY A 227 3.97 -28.96 3.99
N LYS A 228 3.59 -30.23 3.98
CA LYS A 228 3.25 -30.94 5.21
C LYS A 228 4.55 -31.23 5.95
N PRO A 229 4.70 -30.87 7.23
CA PRO A 229 5.88 -31.23 7.99
C PRO A 229 5.87 -32.74 8.25
N GLU A 230 6.52 -33.53 7.40
CA GLU A 230 6.59 -35.00 7.54
C GLU A 230 7.33 -35.43 8.82
N TYR A 231 8.18 -34.55 9.38
CA TYR A 231 9.08 -34.88 10.51
C TYR A 231 8.93 -33.97 11.75
N LEU A 232 8.03 -32.98 11.75
CA LEU A 232 7.92 -32.01 12.86
C LEU A 232 6.71 -32.24 13.77
N GLY A 233 5.94 -33.31 13.54
CA GLY A 233 4.74 -33.65 14.31
C GLY A 233 3.53 -32.73 14.01
N ALA A 234 2.34 -33.17 14.42
CA ALA A 234 1.06 -32.48 14.14
C ALA A 234 0.93 -31.09 14.81
N THR A 235 1.89 -30.69 15.64
CA THR A 235 1.89 -29.45 16.43
C THR A 235 2.77 -28.35 15.86
N TYR A 236 3.59 -28.62 14.84
CA TYR A 236 4.48 -27.59 14.26
C TYR A 236 3.73 -26.74 13.25
N THR A 237 3.37 -25.53 13.65
CA THR A 237 2.75 -24.53 12.78
C THR A 237 3.78 -23.48 12.33
N PHE A 238 3.48 -22.81 11.23
CA PHE A 238 4.33 -21.77 10.67
C PHE A 238 3.52 -20.47 10.57
N PRO A 239 3.28 -19.76 11.68
CA PRO A 239 2.52 -18.52 11.65
C PRO A 239 3.23 -17.46 10.81
N LEU A 240 2.43 -16.59 10.20
CA LEU A 240 2.93 -15.36 9.61
C LEU A 240 3.49 -14.49 10.74
N ASN A 241 4.77 -14.16 10.66
CA ASN A 241 5.43 -13.32 11.64
C ASN A 241 4.93 -11.87 11.55
N ASP A 242 4.88 -11.33 10.33
CA ASP A 242 4.30 -10.03 10.02
C ASP A 242 4.01 -9.96 8.52
N HIS A 243 3.19 -8.98 8.16
CA HIS A 243 3.02 -8.50 6.80
C HIS A 243 3.48 -7.05 6.74
N TYR A 244 4.68 -6.86 6.21
CA TYR A 244 5.25 -5.54 5.96
C TYR A 244 4.69 -4.99 4.65
N HIS A 245 4.15 -3.78 4.70
CA HIS A 245 3.63 -3.09 3.54
C HIS A 245 4.27 -1.71 3.41
N LYS A 246 4.78 -1.37 2.23
CA LYS A 246 5.25 -0.01 1.95
C LYS A 246 4.61 0.54 0.68
N THR A 247 3.95 1.68 0.82
CA THR A 247 3.48 2.47 -0.32
C THR A 247 4.35 3.70 -0.49
N LYS A 248 4.80 3.95 -1.72
CA LYS A 248 5.38 5.20 -2.18
C LYS A 248 4.48 5.74 -3.30
N PHE A 249 3.98 6.95 -3.12
CA PHE A 249 3.17 7.64 -4.11
C PHE A 249 3.74 9.02 -4.39
N SER A 250 3.87 9.39 -5.66
CA SER A 250 4.45 10.65 -6.14
C SER A 250 3.59 11.27 -7.24
#